data_AF-A0A2V1D668-F1
#
_entry.id   AF-A0A2V1D668-F1
#
_cell.length_a   1.000
_cell.length_b   1.000
_cell.length_c   1.000
_cell.angle_alpha   90.00
_cell.angle_beta   90.00
_cell.angle_gamma   90.00
#
_symmetry.space_group_name_H-M   'P 1'
#
loop_
_entity.id
_entity.type
_entity.pdbx_description
1 polymer ?
#
loop_
_entity_poly.entity_id
_entity_poly.type
_entity_poly.pdbx_seq_one_letter_code
_entity_poly.pdbx_strand_id
1 'polypeptide(L)'
;MDDRSNQTKIAIPRLERRENKPTCNQAATKRVPKACSNCRSRKVRCSGEQPRCQNCVRQSVPCTYLQARRDRLKDAAEHIDQLVTLLKDLNAHVDDSGQQKIDEFLGSVRVF
;
A
#
# COMPACT_ATOMS: atom_id res chain seq x y z
N MET A 1 -20.88 41.23 2.22
CA MET A 1 -20.76 40.06 1.31
C MET A 1 -19.35 40.08 0.81
N ASP A 2 -18.45 39.47 1.56
CA ASP A 2 -16.99 39.61 1.41
C ASP A 2 -16.47 38.69 0.29
N ASP A 3 -16.10 39.32 -0.81
CA ASP A 3 -15.52 38.69 -1.99
C ASP A 3 -14.09 38.24 -1.68
N ARG A 4 -13.92 36.93 -1.52
CA ARG A 4 -12.66 36.25 -1.20
C ARG A 4 -11.74 36.22 -2.42
N SER A 5 -11.33 37.41 -2.87
CA SER A 5 -10.54 37.62 -4.07
C SER A 5 -9.07 37.22 -3.87
N ASN A 6 -8.75 36.08 -4.49
CA ASN A 6 -7.52 35.79 -5.21
C ASN A 6 -6.18 35.83 -4.44
N GLN A 7 -5.84 34.68 -3.85
CA GLN A 7 -4.50 34.34 -3.37
C GLN A 7 -3.49 34.40 -4.54
N THR A 8 -2.84 35.55 -4.72
CA THR A 8 -1.85 35.77 -5.77
C THR A 8 -0.65 34.85 -5.59
N LYS A 9 -0.43 33.94 -6.54
CA LYS A 9 0.78 33.09 -6.59
C LYS A 9 1.96 33.96 -7.02
N ILE A 10 2.90 34.17 -6.11
CA ILE A 10 4.15 34.89 -6.40
C ILE A 10 5.17 33.88 -6.92
N ALA A 11 5.78 34.15 -8.08
CA ALA A 11 6.85 33.30 -8.61
C ALA A 11 8.12 33.47 -7.76
N ILE A 12 8.56 32.42 -7.08
CA ILE A 12 9.82 32.42 -6.35
C ILE A 12 10.95 32.21 -7.37
N PRO A 13 11.92 33.15 -7.49
CA PRO A 13 13.06 33.00 -8.40
C PRO A 13 13.87 31.73 -8.09
N ARG A 14 14.30 31.02 -9.14
CA ARG A 14 15.17 29.85 -9.01
C ARG A 14 16.57 30.32 -8.62
N LEU A 15 16.87 30.34 -7.31
CA LEU A 15 18.23 30.59 -6.83
C LEU A 15 19.19 29.60 -7.50
N GLU A 16 20.27 30.11 -8.10
CA GLU A 16 21.31 29.28 -8.67
C GLU A 16 21.84 28.35 -7.58
N ARG A 17 21.70 27.05 -7.84
CA ARG A 17 22.22 26.01 -6.96
C ARG A 17 23.74 26.19 -6.95
N ARG A 18 24.30 26.69 -5.83
CA ARG A 18 25.73 26.62 -5.56
C ARG A 18 26.22 25.23 -6.00
N GLU A 19 27.27 25.19 -6.83
CA GLU A 19 27.95 23.97 -7.26
C GLU A 19 28.62 23.30 -6.04
N ASN A 20 27.81 22.71 -5.17
CA ASN A 20 28.25 21.62 -4.33
C ASN A 20 28.39 20.41 -5.26
N LYS A 21 29.57 20.31 -5.87
CA LYS A 21 30.04 19.11 -6.56
C LYS A 21 29.82 17.91 -5.62
N PRO A 22 28.87 17.00 -5.90
CA PRO A 22 28.82 15.77 -5.13
C PRO A 22 30.05 14.98 -5.55
N THR A 23 30.93 14.69 -4.60
CA THR A 23 32.02 13.74 -4.83
C THR A 23 31.41 12.45 -5.37
N CYS A 24 31.84 12.10 -6.57
CA CYS A 24 31.47 10.90 -7.29
C CYS A 24 32.10 9.69 -6.60
N ASN A 25 31.50 9.29 -5.48
CA ASN A 25 31.53 7.95 -4.91
C ASN A 25 30.16 7.60 -4.29
N GLN A 26 29.12 8.32 -4.70
CA GLN A 26 27.75 7.93 -4.41
C GLN A 26 27.40 6.84 -5.39
N ALA A 27 27.72 5.59 -5.04
CA ALA A 27 26.96 4.44 -5.52
C ALA A 27 25.50 4.88 -5.45
N ALA A 28 24.87 5.07 -6.61
CA ALA A 28 23.56 5.70 -6.71
C ALA A 28 22.62 4.91 -5.82
N THR A 29 22.43 5.40 -4.59
CA THR A 29 21.67 4.70 -3.56
C THR A 29 20.26 4.62 -4.10
N LYS A 30 19.92 3.47 -4.68
CA LYS A 30 18.67 3.27 -5.42
C LYS A 30 17.56 3.82 -4.54
N ARG A 31 16.82 4.80 -5.05
CA ARG A 31 15.70 5.36 -4.30
C ARG A 31 14.76 4.22 -4.00
N VAL A 32 14.55 3.95 -2.72
CA VAL A 32 13.66 2.88 -2.30
C VAL A 32 12.23 3.30 -2.65
N PRO A 33 11.44 2.44 -3.33
CA PRO A 33 10.09 2.81 -3.73
C PRO A 33 9.17 3.00 -2.52
N LYS A 34 9.46 2.29 -1.42
CA LYS A 34 8.68 2.34 -0.18
C LYS A 34 9.60 2.26 1.02
N ALA A 35 9.53 3.25 1.91
CA ALA A 35 10.11 3.14 3.25
C ALA A 35 9.25 2.22 4.14
N CYS A 36 9.88 1.50 5.07
CA CYS A 36 9.19 0.71 6.10
C CYS A 36 8.37 1.61 7.05
N SER A 37 7.44 1.02 7.80
CA SER A 37 6.55 1.73 8.72
C SER A 37 7.32 2.59 9.72
N ASN A 38 8.32 2.04 10.37
CA ASN A 38 9.11 2.75 11.38
C ASN A 38 9.88 3.96 10.80
N CYS A 39 10.57 3.78 9.67
CA CYS A 39 11.29 4.89 9.03
C CYS A 39 10.32 5.97 8.49
N ARG A 40 9.12 5.58 8.02
CA ARG A 40 8.07 6.53 7.65
C ARG A 40 7.59 7.35 8.83
N SER A 41 7.25 6.70 9.95
CA SER A 41 6.80 7.38 11.17
C SER A 41 7.84 8.35 11.71
N ARG A 42 9.12 7.96 11.64
CA ARG A 42 10.25 8.78 12.10
C ARG A 42 10.74 9.80 11.07
N LYS A 43 10.19 9.80 9.85
CA LYS A 43 10.58 10.68 8.73
C LYS A 43 12.08 10.63 8.41
N VAL A 44 12.69 9.44 8.54
CA VAL A 44 14.11 9.22 8.23
C VAL A 44 14.28 8.42 6.95
N ARG A 45 15.47 8.50 6.34
CA ARG A 45 15.80 7.73 5.14
C ARG A 45 15.76 6.23 5.44
N CYS A 46 14.95 5.50 4.67
CA CYS A 46 14.94 4.05 4.70
C CYS A 46 15.94 3.51 3.66
N SER A 47 16.74 2.52 4.06
CA SER A 47 17.70 1.85 3.18
C SER A 47 17.08 0.76 2.30
N GLY A 48 15.89 0.27 2.66
CA GLY A 48 15.06 -0.55 1.77
C GLY A 48 15.42 -2.03 1.72
N GLU A 49 16.42 -2.50 2.47
CA GLU A 49 16.72 -3.93 2.51
C GLU A 49 15.55 -4.71 3.14
N GLN A 50 15.36 -5.93 2.65
CA GLN A 50 14.42 -6.91 3.16
C GLN A 50 15.19 -8.11 3.72
N PRO A 51 14.78 -8.70 4.86
CA PRO A 51 13.51 -8.49 5.57
C PRO A 51 13.47 -7.24 6.48
N ARG A 52 14.62 -6.69 6.88
CA ARG A 52 14.72 -5.49 7.74
C ARG A 52 15.70 -4.48 7.13
N CYS A 53 15.35 -3.20 7.16
CA CYS A 53 16.26 -2.13 6.71
C CYS A 53 17.38 -1.88 7.74
N GLN A 54 18.56 -1.45 7.29
CA GLN A 54 19.72 -1.16 8.16
C GLN A 54 19.39 -0.30 9.39
N ASN A 55 18.56 0.74 9.22
CA ASN A 55 18.21 1.62 10.33
C ASN A 55 17.43 0.87 11.43
N CYS A 56 16.52 -0.03 11.04
CA CYS A 56 15.76 -0.83 12.00
C CYS A 56 16.59 -1.98 12.59
N VAL A 57 17.57 -2.51 11.86
CA VAL A 57 18.52 -3.50 12.37
C VAL A 57 19.39 -2.88 13.48
N ARG A 58 20.01 -1.74 13.21
CA ARG A 58 20.89 -1.05 14.18
C ARG A 58 20.18 -0.65 15.47
N GLN A 59 18.89 -0.32 15.36
CA GLN A 59 18.08 0.09 16.51
C GLN A 59 17.29 -1.06 17.13
N SER A 60 17.49 -2.29 16.65
CA SER A 60 16.80 -3.50 17.11
C SER A 60 15.26 -3.39 17.17
N VAL A 61 14.65 -2.48 16.40
CA VAL A 61 13.19 -2.24 16.37
C VAL A 61 12.47 -3.03 15.26
N PRO A 62 11.17 -3.31 15.41
CA PRO A 62 10.37 -3.95 14.37
C PRO A 62 10.43 -3.18 13.04
N CYS A 63 10.65 -3.92 11.95
CA CYS A 63 10.67 -3.36 10.59
C CYS A 63 9.58 -4.03 9.77
N THR A 64 8.51 -3.30 9.49
CA THR A 64 7.38 -3.84 8.73
C THR A 64 7.17 -3.01 7.47
N TYR A 65 7.16 -3.67 6.32
CA TYR A 65 6.69 -3.06 5.08
C TYR A 65 5.22 -3.37 4.92
N LEU A 66 4.36 -2.45 5.36
CA LEU A 66 2.92 -2.59 5.17
C LEU A 66 2.60 -2.68 3.68
N GLN A 67 1.78 -3.63 3.23
CA GLN A 67 1.25 -3.64 1.86
C GLN A 67 0.41 -2.38 1.59
N ALA A 68 0.35 -1.93 0.33
CA ALA A 68 -0.50 -0.80 -0.02
C ALA A 68 -1.98 -1.19 0.15
N ARG A 69 -2.84 -0.20 0.43
CA ARG A 69 -4.29 -0.44 0.57
C ARG A 69 -4.86 -1.14 -0.67
N ARG A 70 -4.38 -0.74 -1.86
CA ARG A 70 -4.81 -1.32 -3.13
C ARG A 70 -4.48 -2.80 -3.23
N ASP A 71 -3.28 -3.20 -2.82
CA ASP A 71 -2.84 -4.61 -2.88
C ASP A 71 -3.71 -5.45 -1.93
N ARG A 72 -3.93 -4.99 -0.69
CA ARG A 72 -4.79 -5.71 0.27
C ARG A 72 -6.23 -5.88 -0.22
N LEU A 73 -6.77 -4.87 -0.91
CA LEU A 73 -8.12 -4.95 -1.48
C LEU A 73 -8.20 -5.95 -2.62
N LYS A 74 -7.12 -6.09 -3.42
CA LYS A 74 -7.04 -7.13 -4.46
C LYS A 74 -6.97 -8.51 -3.83
N ASP A 75 -6.05 -8.72 -2.88
CA ASP A 75 -5.89 -10.00 -2.18
C ASP A 75 -7.22 -10.43 -1.52
N ALA A 76 -7.95 -9.47 -0.93
CA ALA A 76 -9.26 -9.74 -0.34
C ALA A 76 -10.32 -10.11 -1.39
N ALA A 77 -10.34 -9.43 -2.55
CA ALA A 77 -11.26 -9.76 -3.64
C ALA A 77 -10.98 -11.16 -4.21
N GLU A 78 -9.71 -11.48 -4.47
CA GLU A 78 -9.29 -12.80 -4.93
C GLU A 78 -9.68 -13.89 -3.94
N HIS A 79 -9.53 -13.63 -2.64
CA HIS A 79 -9.92 -14.58 -1.61
C HIS A 79 -11.45 -14.78 -1.54
N ILE A 80 -12.23 -13.70 -1.71
CA ILE A 80 -13.69 -13.79 -1.79
C ILE A 80 -14.10 -14.64 -3.00
N ASP A 81 -13.47 -14.45 -4.17
CA ASP A 81 -13.75 -15.23 -5.39
C ASP A 81 -13.44 -16.72 -5.19
N GLN A 82 -12.34 -17.04 -4.50
CA GLN A 82 -11.99 -18.43 -4.15
C GLN A 82 -13.03 -19.05 -3.22
N LEU A 83 -13.49 -18.32 -2.20
CA LEU A 83 -14.53 -18.79 -1.28
C LEU A 83 -15.85 -19.01 -2.02
N VAL A 84 -16.24 -18.11 -2.92
CA VAL A 84 -17.44 -18.26 -3.75
C VAL A 84 -17.35 -19.50 -4.64
N THR A 85 -16.20 -19.72 -5.28
CA THR A 85 -15.96 -20.92 -6.12
C THR A 85 -16.12 -22.19 -5.29
N LEU A 86 -15.46 -22.26 -4.14
CA LEU A 86 -15.55 -23.43 -3.25
C LEU A 86 -16.99 -23.68 -2.78
N LEU A 87 -17.74 -22.62 -2.43
CA LEU A 87 -19.14 -22.77 -2.03
C LEU A 87 -20.02 -23.32 -3.16
N LYS A 88 -19.78 -22.88 -4.41
CA LYS A 88 -20.48 -23.42 -5.59
C LYS A 88 -20.16 -24.89 -5.83
N ASP A 89 -18.90 -25.29 -5.68
CA ASP A 89 -18.48 -26.68 -5.85
C ASP A 89 -19.10 -27.58 -4.78
N LEU A 90 -19.11 -27.12 -3.53
CA LEU A 90 -19.71 -27.86 -2.42
C LEU A 90 -21.24 -27.89 -2.49
N ASN A 91 -21.88 -26.95 -3.19
CA ASN A 91 -23.35 -26.91 -3.34
C ASN A 91 -23.92 -28.24 -3.86
N ALA A 92 -23.20 -28.92 -4.75
CA ALA A 92 -23.62 -30.21 -5.33
C ALA A 92 -23.65 -31.38 -4.32
N HIS A 93 -23.07 -31.20 -3.14
CA HIS A 93 -22.91 -32.24 -2.11
C HIS A 93 -23.74 -31.99 -0.84
N VAL A 94 -24.57 -30.94 -0.84
CA VAL A 94 -25.42 -30.60 0.30
C VAL A 94 -26.88 -30.92 -0.03
N ASP A 95 -27.68 -31.23 1.00
CA ASP A 95 -29.14 -31.40 0.88
C ASP A 95 -29.83 -30.16 0.30
N ASP A 96 -31.03 -30.33 -0.27
CA ASP A 96 -31.80 -29.26 -0.92
C ASP A 96 -32.00 -28.01 -0.05
N SER A 97 -32.18 -28.20 1.27
CA SER A 97 -32.29 -27.08 2.23
C SER A 97 -30.98 -26.31 2.39
N GLY A 98 -29.83 -26.98 2.28
CA GLY A 98 -28.53 -26.33 2.30
C GLY A 98 -28.21 -25.66 0.97
N GLN A 99 -28.62 -26.26 -0.15
CA GLN A 99 -28.48 -25.66 -1.48
C GLN A 99 -29.20 -24.33 -1.58
N GLN A 100 -30.45 -24.26 -1.13
CA GLN A 100 -31.21 -23.01 -1.10
C GLN A 100 -30.53 -21.91 -0.28
N LYS A 101 -29.92 -22.25 0.86
CA LYS A 101 -29.18 -21.29 1.69
C LYS A 101 -27.91 -20.78 1.01
N ILE A 102 -27.19 -21.67 0.32
CA ILE A 102 -25.97 -21.30 -0.42
C ILE A 102 -26.34 -20.39 -1.58
N ASP A 103 -27.37 -20.73 -2.36
CA ASP A 103 -27.83 -19.92 -3.50
C ASP A 103 -28.39 -18.56 -3.07
N GLU A 104 -29.17 -18.51 -1.98
CA GLU A 104 -29.64 -17.25 -1.40
C GLU A 104 -28.47 -16.37 -0.94
N PHE A 105 -27.48 -16.96 -0.26
CA PHE A 105 -26.31 -16.24 0.20
C PHE A 105 -25.46 -15.71 -0.97
N LEU A 106 -25.19 -16.54 -1.99
CA LEU A 106 -24.46 -16.13 -3.18
C LEU A 106 -25.25 -15.12 -4.02
N GLY A 107 -26.58 -15.13 -4.00
CA GLY A 107 -27.43 -14.12 -4.62
C GLY A 107 -27.41 -12.78 -3.88
N SER A 108 -27.32 -12.79 -2.55
CA SER A 108 -27.19 -11.59 -1.73
C SER A 108 -25.80 -10.95 -1.79
N VAL A 109 -24.76 -11.76 -1.99
CA VAL A 109 -23.40 -11.27 -2.19
C VAL A 109 -23.27 -10.89 -3.67
N ARG A 110 -23.46 -9.60 -3.98
CA ARG A 110 -23.16 -9.06 -5.32
C ARG A 110 -21.70 -9.40 -5.68
N VAL A 111 -21.53 -10.43 -6.49
CA VAL A 111 -20.30 -10.68 -7.25
C VAL A 111 -20.26 -9.59 -8.33
N PHE A 112 -19.22 -8.76 -8.29
CA PHE A 112 -19.05 -7.64 -9.22
C PHE A 112 -18.78 -8.11 -10.65
#